data_AF-A0A847YFI7-F1
#
_entry.id   AF-A0A847YFI7-F1
#
_cell.length_a   1.000
_cell.length_b   1.000
_cell.length_c   1.000
_cell.angle_alpha   90.00
_cell.angle_beta   90.00
_cell.angle_gamma   90.00
#
_symmetry.space_group_name_H-M   'P 1'
#
loop_
_entity.id
_entity.type
_entity.pdbx_description
1 polymer ?
#
loop_
_entity_poly.entity_id
_entity_poly.type
_entity_poly.pdbx_seq_one_letter_code
_entity_poly.pdbx_strand_id
1 'polypeptide(L)'
;MPRVFGCVVGARPNFMKMAPLLRALEKYDDVRTVLIHTGQHYDSQLSDVFFEDLEMRRPDIHLGVGSGTHGRQTALVLEAV
;
A
#
# COMPACT_ATOMS: atom_id res chain seq x y z
N MET A 1 -11.89 11.25 -18.72
CA MET A 1 -11.11 10.08 -18.24
C MET A 1 -10.94 10.23 -16.73
N PRO A 2 -11.18 9.19 -15.92
CA PRO A 2 -10.95 9.26 -14.49
C PRO A 2 -9.45 9.44 -14.20
N ARG A 3 -9.13 10.26 -13.19
CA ARG A 3 -7.76 10.45 -12.70
C ARG A 3 -7.38 9.23 -11.86
N VAL A 4 -6.26 8.61 -12.18
CA VAL A 4 -5.78 7.40 -11.48
C VAL A 4 -4.65 7.76 -10.53
N PHE A 5 -4.77 7.36 -9.26
CA PHE A 5 -3.74 7.55 -8.23
C PHE A 5 -3.17 6.21 -7.78
N GLY A 6 -1.86 6.03 -7.93
CA GLY A 6 -1.13 4.92 -7.32
C GLY A 6 -0.82 5.21 -5.85
N CYS A 7 -1.50 4.53 -4.96
CA CYS A 7 -1.40 4.70 -3.51
C CYS A 7 -0.47 3.61 -2.94
N VAL A 8 0.81 3.92 -2.74
CA VAL A 8 1.82 2.93 -2.31
C VAL A 8 1.96 2.90 -0.78
N VAL A 9 1.94 1.71 -0.19
CA VAL A 9 2.20 1.46 1.23
C VAL A 9 3.25 0.34 1.40
N GLY A 10 4.08 0.46 2.44
CA GLY A 10 5.11 -0.54 2.73
C GLY A 10 5.57 -0.56 4.18
N ALA A 11 5.56 0.57 4.87
CA ALA A 11 5.88 0.69 6.30
C ALA A 11 4.64 1.08 7.13
N ARG A 12 4.60 0.74 8.43
CA ARG A 12 3.51 1.12 9.35
C ARG A 12 3.06 2.59 9.22
N PRO A 13 3.95 3.60 9.16
CA PRO A 13 3.53 4.99 9.00
C PRO A 13 2.78 5.28 7.68
N ASN A 14 2.96 4.47 6.64
CA ASN A 14 2.24 4.63 5.39
C ASN A 14 0.76 4.28 5.56
N PHE A 15 0.43 3.18 6.23
CA PHE A 15 -0.96 2.76 6.46
C PHE A 15 -1.76 3.82 7.21
N MET A 16 -1.21 4.30 8.33
CA MET A 16 -1.84 5.33 9.17
C MET A 16 -2.17 6.61 8.39
N LYS A 17 -1.32 6.99 7.42
CA LYS A 17 -1.52 8.17 6.57
C LYS A 17 -2.39 7.89 5.36
N MET A 18 -2.31 6.68 4.81
CA MET A 18 -3.02 6.28 3.59
C MET A 18 -4.50 6.02 3.86
N ALA A 19 -4.87 5.46 5.02
CA ALA A 19 -6.25 5.19 5.38
C ALA A 19 -7.19 6.41 5.24
N PRO A 20 -6.92 7.56 5.88
CA PRO A 20 -7.76 8.74 5.70
C PRO A 20 -7.69 9.32 4.28
N LEU A 21 -6.57 9.16 3.58
CA LEU A 21 -6.41 9.64 2.20
C LEU A 21 -7.28 8.85 1.22
N LEU A 22 -7.28 7.51 1.29
CA LEU A 22 -8.14 6.66 0.48
C LEU A 22 -9.61 6.99 0.70
N ARG A 23 -10.05 7.09 1.97
CA ARG A 23 -11.42 7.50 2.32
C ARG A 23 -11.80 8.87 1.76
N ALA A 24 -10.85 9.80 1.64
CA ALA A 24 -11.10 11.11 1.07
C ALA A 24 -11.17 11.06 -0.47
N LEU A 25 -10.25 10.32 -1.11
CA LEU A 25 -10.18 10.19 -2.57
C LEU A 25 -11.35 9.39 -3.15
N GLU A 26 -11.84 8.37 -2.44
CA GLU A 26 -12.96 7.53 -2.87
C GLU A 26 -14.31 8.26 -2.87
N LYS A 27 -14.38 9.51 -2.37
CA LYS A 27 -15.57 10.37 -2.44
C LYS A 27 -15.73 11.09 -3.79
N TYR A 28 -14.74 11.02 -4.66
CA TYR A 28 -14.74 11.71 -5.95
C TYR A 28 -14.99 10.72 -7.09
N ASP A 29 -16.09 10.91 -7.82
CA ASP A 29 -16.48 10.01 -8.92
C ASP A 29 -15.48 10.03 -10.11
N ASP A 30 -14.69 11.10 -10.24
CA ASP A 30 -13.65 11.23 -11.26
C ASP A 30 -12.28 10.70 -10.82
N VAL A 31 -12.18 10.09 -9.64
CA VAL A 31 -10.93 9.57 -9.06
C VAL A 31 -10.99 8.05 -8.91
N ARG A 32 -9.95 7.37 -9.39
CA ARG A 32 -9.71 5.95 -9.15
C ARG A 32 -8.42 5.77 -8.36
N THR A 33 -8.48 5.10 -7.22
CA THR A 33 -7.28 4.74 -6.44
C THR A 33 -6.85 3.31 -6.77
N VAL A 34 -5.54 3.08 -6.85
CA VAL A 34 -4.92 1.75 -6.94
C VAL A 34 -3.99 1.61 -5.75
N LEU A 35 -4.36 0.79 -4.78
CA LEU A 35 -3.61 0.56 -3.55
C LEU A 35 -2.57 -0.53 -3.79
N ILE A 36 -1.31 -0.18 -3.61
CA ILE A 36 -0.15 -1.04 -3.87
C ILE A 36 0.58 -1.29 -2.55
N HIS A 37 0.71 -2.54 -2.15
CA HIS A 37 1.46 -2.96 -0.98
C HIS A 37 2.82 -3.55 -1.40
N THR A 38 3.93 -3.01 -0.90
CA THR A 38 5.27 -3.46 -1.34
C THR A 38 5.65 -4.84 -0.80
N GLY A 39 5.09 -5.28 0.33
CA GLY A 39 5.40 -6.56 0.97
C GLY A 39 6.44 -6.48 2.10
N GLN A 40 6.84 -5.26 2.47
CA GLN A 40 7.96 -5.01 3.39
C GLN A 40 7.56 -5.09 4.87
N HIS A 41 7.11 -6.24 5.38
CA HIS A 41 7.00 -6.53 6.83
C HIS A 41 7.31 -8.00 7.15
N TYR A 42 7.84 -8.25 8.36
CA TYR A 42 8.24 -9.59 8.84
C TYR A 42 7.07 -10.49 9.23
N ASP A 43 5.89 -9.91 9.47
CA ASP A 43 4.71 -10.66 9.90
C ASP A 43 3.53 -10.22 9.06
N SER A 44 3.10 -11.09 8.15
CA SER A 44 1.89 -10.89 7.34
C SER A 44 0.67 -10.64 8.22
N GLN A 45 0.64 -11.20 9.44
CA GLN A 45 -0.44 -10.94 10.40
C GLN A 45 -0.45 -9.48 10.85
N LEU A 46 0.72 -8.84 10.98
CA LEU A 46 0.80 -7.44 11.42
C LEU A 46 0.28 -6.48 10.33
N SER A 47 0.55 -6.75 9.06
CA SER A 47 -0.04 -5.97 7.96
C SER A 47 -1.55 -6.14 7.89
N ASP A 48 -2.05 -7.36 8.11
CA ASP A 48 -3.48 -7.66 8.08
C ASP A 48 -4.24 -6.89 9.16
N VAL A 49 -3.69 -6.81 10.37
CA VAL A 49 -4.24 -6.01 11.47
C VAL A 49 -4.41 -4.55 11.07
N PHE A 50 -3.46 -3.93 10.35
CA PHE A 50 -3.62 -2.54 9.93
C PHE A 50 -4.75 -2.34 8.91
N PHE A 51 -5.00 -3.31 8.02
CA PHE A 51 -6.13 -3.20 7.10
C PHE A 51 -7.47 -3.27 7.85
N GLU A 52 -7.55 -4.13 8.85
CA GLU A 52 -8.75 -4.29 9.69
C GLU A 52 -8.94 -3.07 10.61
N ASP A 53 -7.95 -2.73 11.43
CA ASP A 53 -8.02 -1.64 12.42
C ASP A 53 -8.27 -0.27 11.80
N LEU A 54 -7.74 -0.03 10.60
CA LEU A 54 -7.89 1.25 9.89
C LEU A 54 -9.07 1.26 8.92
N GLU A 55 -9.85 0.17 8.86
CA GLU A 55 -10.95 -0.04 7.91
C GLU A 55 -10.50 0.23 6.47
N MET A 56 -9.29 -0.22 6.13
CA MET A 56 -8.75 -0.10 4.78
C MET A 56 -9.14 -1.31 3.95
N ARG A 57 -9.53 -1.08 2.70
CA ARG A 57 -9.65 -2.15 1.71
C ARG A 57 -8.31 -2.87 1.50
N ARG A 58 -8.38 -4.13 1.11
CA ARG A 58 -7.20 -4.93 0.71
C ARG A 58 -6.50 -4.29 -0.51
N PRO A 59 -5.17 -4.47 -0.64
CA PRO A 59 -4.43 -3.88 -1.75
C PRO A 59 -4.86 -4.48 -3.08
N ASP A 60 -4.90 -3.67 -4.13
CA ASP A 60 -5.15 -4.12 -5.50
C ASP A 60 -3.93 -4.88 -6.05
N ILE A 61 -2.73 -4.51 -5.59
CA ILE A 61 -1.46 -5.11 -5.99
C ILE A 61 -0.60 -5.34 -4.74
N HIS A 62 -0.04 -6.54 -4.61
CA HIS A 62 0.93 -6.87 -3.58
C HIS A 62 2.25 -7.34 -4.22
N LEU A 63 3.32 -6.55 -4.10
CA LEU A 63 4.59 -6.80 -4.80
C LEU A 63 5.41 -7.95 -4.20
N GLY A 64 5.12 -8.37 -2.95
CA GLY A 64 5.82 -9.49 -2.32
C GLY A 64 7.30 -9.24 -2.01
N VAL A 65 7.73 -7.97 -2.00
CA VAL A 65 9.11 -7.60 -1.66
C VAL A 65 9.27 -7.71 -0.14
N GLY A 66 9.78 -8.87 0.28
CA GLY A 66 10.02 -9.18 1.68
C GLY A 66 11.10 -8.30 2.35
N SER A 67 11.50 -8.74 3.54
CA SER A 67 12.48 -8.01 4.35
C SER A 67 13.91 -8.21 3.81
N GLY A 68 14.76 -7.19 3.97
CA GLY A 68 16.15 -7.21 3.50
C GLY A 68 16.89 -5.94 3.91
N THR A 69 18.13 -5.79 3.44
CA THR A 69 18.81 -4.48 3.55
C THR A 69 18.07 -3.45 2.72
N HIS A 70 18.18 -2.17 3.09
CA HIS A 70 17.52 -1.09 2.36
C HIS A 70 17.82 -1.15 0.84
N GLY A 71 19.09 -1.35 0.46
CA GLY A 71 19.48 -1.47 -0.94
C GLY A 71 18.84 -2.67 -1.65
N ARG A 72 18.78 -3.84 -1.01
CA ARG A 72 18.14 -5.02 -1.57
C ARG A 72 16.64 -4.83 -1.74
N GLN A 73 15.97 -4.27 -0.74
CA GLN A 73 14.53 -4.01 -0.81
C GLN A 73 14.20 -3.00 -1.91
N THR A 74 14.98 -1.94 -2.05
CA THR A 74 14.80 -0.97 -3.14
C THR A 74 14.99 -1.62 -4.50
N ALA A 75 16.05 -2.43 -4.68
CA ALA A 75 16.28 -3.15 -5.94
C ALA A 75 15.09 -4.06 -6.31
N LEU A 76 14.60 -4.86 -5.36
CA LEU A 76 13.46 -5.76 -5.59
C LEU A 76 12.16 -5.02 -5.90
N VAL A 77 11.92 -3.86 -5.27
CA VAL A 77 10.76 -3.01 -5.64
C VAL A 77 10.90 -2.49 -7.07
N LEU A 78 12.10 -2.07 -7.49
CA LEU A 78 12.33 -1.59 -8.85
C LEU A 78 12.17 -2.70 -9.90
N GLU A 79 12.56 -3.94 -9.60
CA GLU A 79 12.38 -5.10 -10.47
C GLU A 79 10.92 -5.56 -10.59
N ALA A 80 10.09 -5.29 -9.58
CA ALA A 80 8.69 -5.73 -9.52
C ALA A 80 7.69 -4.80 -10.23
N VAL A 81 8.16 -3.68 -10.79
CA VAL A 81 7.33 -2.64 -11.43
C VAL A 81 7.40 -2.74 -12.96
#